data_AF-A0A269Z3G1-F1
#
_entry.id   AF-A0A269Z3G1-F1
#
_cell.length_a   1.000
_cell.length_b   1.000
_cell.length_c   1.000
_cell.angle_alpha   90.00
_cell.angle_beta   90.00
_cell.angle_gamma   90.00
#
_symmetry.space_group_name_H-M   'P 1'
#
loop_
_entity.id
_entity.type
_entity.pdbx_description
1 polymer ?
#
loop_
_entity_poly.entity_id
_entity_poly.type
_entity_poly.pdbx_seq_one_letter_code
_entity_poly.pdbx_strand_id
1 'polypeptide(L)'
;AQGAKTRGGHMEGNKVNEEIAKIRNVEPFKTINSPNRFEFIHNATDLLNWVDDIQQLGQKPVGFKIVVSRVEEIETLVKTMVELDKYPSFITVDGGEGGTGATFQELQDGVGLPLLTALPIVSGMLEKYGVRDRVKIFA
;
A
#
# COMPACT_ATOMS: atom_id res chain seq x y z
N ALA A 1 -1.66 1.75 0.56
CA ALA A 1 -2.82 2.35 1.28
C ALA A 1 -2.90 1.77 2.70
N GLN A 2 -3.85 2.20 3.53
CA GLN A 2 -4.11 1.59 4.85
C GLN A 2 -5.60 1.33 5.04
N GLY A 3 -5.96 0.27 5.77
CA GLY A 3 -7.36 -0.14 5.97
C GLY A 3 -8.27 1.00 6.43
N ALA A 4 -7.85 1.71 7.48
CA ALA A 4 -8.60 2.80 8.08
C ALA A 4 -8.88 4.01 7.17
N LYS A 5 -8.13 4.15 6.05
CA LYS A 5 -8.25 5.30 5.15
C LYS A 5 -7.55 5.09 3.81
N THR A 6 -8.27 5.43 2.75
CA THR A 6 -7.76 5.54 1.37
C THR A 6 -7.26 6.95 1.05
N ARG A 7 -6.57 7.60 2.01
CA ARG A 7 -5.90 8.90 1.84
C ARG A 7 -4.48 8.87 2.39
N GLY A 8 -3.71 9.91 2.06
CA GLY A 8 -2.37 10.12 2.60
C GLY A 8 -2.35 10.27 4.13
N GLY A 9 -1.15 10.15 4.68
CA GLY A 9 -0.88 10.40 6.11
C GLY A 9 -1.36 11.79 6.55
N HIS A 10 -1.78 11.86 7.81
CA HIS A 10 -2.17 13.12 8.44
C HIS A 10 -1.55 13.19 9.82
N MET A 11 -0.96 14.34 10.16
CA MET A 11 -0.40 14.60 11.47
C MET A 11 -0.72 16.05 11.85
N GLU A 12 -1.44 16.20 12.96
CA GLU A 12 -1.79 17.51 13.50
C GLU A 12 -0.54 18.28 13.94
N GLY A 13 -0.54 19.59 13.70
CA GLY A 13 0.62 20.46 13.95
C GLY A 13 1.11 20.42 15.39
N ASN A 14 0.22 20.29 16.37
CA ASN A 14 0.60 20.15 17.77
C ASN A 14 1.44 18.88 18.08
N LYS A 15 1.41 17.87 17.19
CA LYS A 15 2.27 16.68 17.27
C LYS A 15 3.59 16.85 16.52
N VAL A 16 3.74 17.89 15.70
CA VAL A 16 4.94 18.19 14.91
C VAL A 16 5.89 19.05 15.73
N ASN A 17 6.45 18.47 16.80
CA ASN A 17 7.48 19.14 17.60
C ASN A 17 8.78 19.35 16.79
N GLU A 18 9.74 20.09 17.35
CA GLU A 18 10.99 20.41 16.64
C GLU A 18 11.79 19.18 16.18
N GLU A 19 11.80 18.12 16.99
CA GLU A 19 12.46 16.85 16.64
C GLU A 19 11.80 16.21 15.41
N ILE A 20 10.47 16.07 15.40
CA ILE A 20 9.71 15.51 14.29
C ILE A 20 9.85 16.37 13.04
N ALA A 21 9.80 17.69 13.20
CA ALA A 21 9.96 18.65 12.11
C ALA A 21 11.34 18.49 11.44
N LYS A 22 12.40 18.37 12.24
CA LYS A 22 13.77 18.15 11.77
C LYS A 22 13.93 16.81 11.04
N ILE A 23 13.38 15.72 11.57
CA ILE A 23 13.45 14.38 10.94
C ILE A 23 12.72 14.39 9.59
N ARG A 24 11.59 15.09 9.51
CA ARG A 24 10.73 15.09 8.31
C ARG A 24 11.03 16.22 7.32
N ASN A 25 11.96 17.11 7.65
CA ASN A 25 12.30 18.30 6.86
C ASN A 25 11.07 19.18 6.56
N VAL A 26 10.31 19.54 7.60
CA VAL A 26 9.13 20.41 7.54
C VAL A 26 9.20 21.48 8.62
N GLU A 27 8.31 22.47 8.55
CA GLU A 27 8.22 23.49 9.60
C GLU A 27 7.61 22.92 10.89
N PRO A 28 8.15 23.27 12.08
CA PRO A 28 7.60 22.84 13.35
C PRO A 28 6.21 23.45 13.59
N PHE A 29 5.38 22.70 14.32
CA PHE A 29 4.02 23.05 14.73
C PHE A 29 3.01 23.28 13.58
N LYS A 30 3.37 22.95 12.34
CA LYS A 30 2.44 22.97 11.20
C LYS A 30 1.85 21.59 10.91
N THR A 31 0.54 21.53 10.66
CA THR A 31 -0.14 20.30 10.28
C THR A 31 0.40 19.76 8.96
N ILE A 32 0.65 18.45 8.90
CA ILE A 32 1.16 17.76 7.72
C ILE A 32 0.02 16.95 7.10
N ASN A 33 -0.23 17.19 5.81
CA ASN A 33 -1.09 16.36 4.98
C ASN A 33 -0.26 15.79 3.83
N SER A 34 -0.11 14.48 3.79
CA SER A 34 0.55 13.83 2.66
C SER A 34 -0.39 13.76 1.46
N PRO A 35 0.13 13.85 0.22
CA PRO A 35 -0.63 13.54 -0.99
C PRO A 35 -1.25 12.14 -0.93
N ASN A 36 -2.38 11.95 -1.60
CA ASN A 36 -3.10 10.67 -1.60
C ASN A 36 -2.47 9.60 -2.52
N ARG A 37 -1.59 10.02 -3.43
CA ARG A 37 -0.91 9.14 -4.38
C ARG A 37 0.55 9.55 -4.52
N PHE A 38 1.40 8.58 -4.85
CA PHE A 38 2.74 8.88 -5.35
C PHE A 38 2.60 9.50 -6.74
N GLU A 39 3.35 10.57 -7.02
CA GLU A 39 3.23 11.31 -8.28
C GLU A 39 3.68 10.51 -9.50
N PHE A 40 4.48 9.47 -9.29
CA PHE A 40 5.10 8.64 -10.34
C PHE A 40 4.49 7.23 -10.43
N ILE A 41 3.42 6.93 -9.68
CA ILE A 41 2.74 5.62 -9.73
C ILE A 41 1.29 5.85 -10.15
N HIS A 42 0.97 5.53 -11.41
CA HIS A 42 -0.36 5.72 -11.96
C HIS A 42 -1.11 4.40 -12.21
N ASN A 43 -0.38 3.30 -12.34
CA ASN A 43 -0.93 2.00 -12.67
C ASN A 43 -0.03 0.86 -12.12
N ALA A 44 -0.44 -0.40 -12.36
CA ALA A 44 0.30 -1.58 -11.92
C ALA A 44 1.71 -1.67 -12.53
N THR A 45 1.88 -1.29 -13.79
CA THR A 45 3.19 -1.29 -14.47
C THR A 45 4.16 -0.34 -13.78
N ASP A 46 3.73 0.89 -13.48
CA ASP A 46 4.57 1.88 -12.79
C ASP A 46 4.97 1.38 -11.39
N LEU A 47 4.00 0.81 -10.65
CA LEU A 47 4.25 0.26 -9.33
C LEU A 47 5.28 -0.88 -9.38
N LEU A 48 5.11 -1.83 -10.29
CA LEU A 48 5.97 -3.01 -10.37
C LEU A 48 7.38 -2.65 -10.87
N ASN A 49 7.50 -1.73 -11.81
CA ASN A 49 8.80 -1.19 -12.22
C ASN A 49 9.50 -0.49 -11.06
N TRP A 50 8.78 0.36 -10.33
CA TRP A 50 9.34 1.05 -9.18
C TRP A 50 9.79 0.11 -8.07
N VAL A 51 9.01 -0.93 -7.77
CA VAL A 51 9.38 -1.94 -6.76
C VAL A 51 10.62 -2.70 -7.19
N ASP A 52 10.69 -3.14 -8.45
CA ASP A 52 11.84 -3.81 -9.04
C ASP A 52 13.11 -2.94 -8.97
N ASP A 53 13.01 -1.66 -9.34
CA ASP A 53 14.12 -0.71 -9.24
C ASP A 53 14.63 -0.59 -7.79
N ILE A 54 13.74 -0.51 -6.79
CA ILE A 54 14.14 -0.47 -5.38
C ILE A 54 14.77 -1.80 -4.94
N GLN A 55 14.26 -2.95 -5.39
CA GLN A 55 14.86 -4.25 -5.07
C GLN A 55 16.29 -4.34 -5.59
N GLN A 56 16.52 -3.91 -6.83
CA GLN A 56 17.83 -3.93 -7.46
C GLN A 56 18.81 -2.97 -6.78
N LEU A 57 18.38 -1.74 -6.51
CA LEU A 57 19.22 -0.73 -5.84
C LEU A 57 19.50 -1.10 -4.38
N GLY A 58 18.48 -1.56 -3.67
CA GLY A 58 18.53 -1.83 -2.24
C GLY A 58 19.10 -3.20 -1.87
N GLN A 59 19.15 -4.16 -2.80
CA GLN A 59 19.57 -5.55 -2.59
C GLN A 59 18.88 -6.20 -1.38
N LYS A 60 17.62 -5.85 -1.17
CA LYS A 60 16.79 -6.31 -0.04
C LYS A 60 15.40 -6.69 -0.54
N PRO A 61 14.66 -7.55 0.19
CA PRO A 61 13.27 -7.82 -0.11
C PRO A 61 12.45 -6.52 -0.05
N VAL A 62 11.73 -6.22 -1.13
CA VAL A 62 10.80 -5.09 -1.20
C VAL A 62 9.42 -5.62 -1.52
N GLY A 63 8.45 -5.03 -0.87
CA GLY A 63 7.05 -5.29 -1.11
C GLY A 63 6.26 -4.00 -1.01
N PHE A 64 4.95 -4.12 -1.16
CA PHE A 64 4.04 -3.00 -0.99
C PHE A 64 2.79 -3.43 -0.24
N LYS A 65 2.09 -2.43 0.26
CA LYS A 65 0.90 -2.61 1.10
C LYS A 65 -0.35 -2.12 0.37
N ILE A 66 -1.33 -3.00 0.27
CA ILE A 66 -2.61 -2.75 -0.40
C ILE A 66 -3.78 -2.87 0.57
N VAL A 67 -4.87 -2.22 0.19
CA VAL A 67 -6.22 -2.47 0.71
C VAL A 67 -7.04 -2.87 -0.49
N VAL A 68 -7.72 -4.02 -0.42
CA VAL A 68 -8.50 -4.52 -1.56
C VAL A 68 -9.85 -3.82 -1.56
N SER A 69 -10.20 -3.17 -2.67
CA SER A 69 -11.52 -2.57 -2.87
C SER A 69 -12.28 -3.23 -4.02
N ARG A 70 -11.57 -3.62 -5.09
CA ARG A 70 -12.15 -4.21 -6.30
C ARG A 70 -11.33 -5.42 -6.74
N VAL A 71 -12.00 -6.52 -7.06
CA VAL A 71 -11.33 -7.77 -7.45
C VAL A 71 -10.60 -7.59 -8.78
N GLU A 72 -11.20 -6.85 -9.71
CA GLU A 72 -10.62 -6.57 -11.04
C GLU A 72 -9.25 -5.87 -10.96
N GLU A 73 -9.03 -5.04 -9.94
CA GLU A 73 -7.74 -4.34 -9.74
C GLU A 73 -6.65 -5.33 -9.32
N ILE A 74 -6.99 -6.32 -8.49
CA ILE A 74 -6.07 -7.39 -8.10
C ILE A 74 -5.75 -8.30 -9.28
N GLU A 75 -6.75 -8.63 -10.10
CA GLU A 75 -6.52 -9.38 -11.33
C GLU A 75 -5.62 -8.62 -12.29
N THR A 76 -5.85 -7.32 -12.48
CA THR A 76 -5.00 -6.46 -13.32
C THR A 76 -3.57 -6.46 -12.80
N LEU A 77 -3.38 -6.25 -11.49
CA LEU A 77 -2.06 -6.26 -10.86
C LEU A 77 -1.31 -7.57 -11.10
N VAL A 78 -1.97 -8.72 -10.87
CA VAL A 78 -1.33 -10.03 -11.04
C VAL A 78 -1.06 -10.34 -12.51
N LYS A 79 -1.97 -9.99 -13.44
CA LYS A 79 -1.72 -10.09 -14.88
C LYS A 79 -0.46 -9.30 -15.27
N THR A 80 -0.34 -8.05 -14.82
CA THR A 80 0.81 -7.21 -15.12
C THR A 80 2.11 -7.76 -14.52
N MET A 81 2.08 -8.40 -13.33
CA MET A 81 3.25 -9.11 -12.79
C MET A 81 3.75 -10.20 -13.75
N VAL A 82 2.82 -11.00 -14.30
CA VAL A 82 3.16 -12.07 -15.24
C VAL A 82 3.67 -11.50 -16.57
N GLU A 83 3.01 -10.47 -17.10
CA GLU A 83 3.38 -9.82 -18.37
C GLU A 83 4.79 -9.19 -18.32
N LEU A 84 5.14 -8.58 -17.19
CA LEU A 84 6.46 -7.94 -17.00
C LEU A 84 7.52 -8.91 -16.47
N ASP A 85 7.12 -10.10 -16.01
CA ASP A 85 7.93 -11.03 -15.22
C ASP A 85 8.62 -10.36 -14.00
N LYS A 86 7.90 -9.45 -13.34
CA LYS A 86 8.37 -8.69 -12.16
C LYS A 86 7.50 -8.99 -10.94
N TYR A 87 8.13 -9.39 -9.84
CA TYR A 87 7.43 -9.84 -8.63
C TYR A 87 7.96 -9.14 -7.37
N PRO A 88 7.10 -8.51 -6.56
CA PRO A 88 7.51 -8.06 -5.24
C PRO A 88 7.87 -9.26 -4.38
N SER A 89 8.81 -9.09 -3.46
CA SER A 89 9.15 -10.15 -2.50
C SER A 89 7.96 -10.46 -1.57
N PHE A 90 7.12 -9.47 -1.30
CA PHE A 90 5.90 -9.66 -0.52
C PHE A 90 4.80 -8.64 -0.87
N ILE A 91 3.56 -8.99 -0.55
CA ILE A 91 2.42 -8.08 -0.53
C ILE A 91 1.82 -8.12 0.88
N THR A 92 1.66 -6.96 1.50
CA THR A 92 0.90 -6.83 2.76
C THR A 92 -0.52 -6.44 2.43
N VAL A 93 -1.48 -7.25 2.87
CA VAL A 93 -2.92 -7.04 2.65
C VAL A 93 -3.53 -6.52 3.95
N ASP A 94 -3.98 -5.27 3.92
CA ASP A 94 -4.79 -4.70 4.99
C ASP A 94 -6.28 -4.91 4.70
N GLY A 95 -7.03 -5.34 5.71
CA GLY A 95 -8.49 -5.23 5.71
C GLY A 95 -8.96 -3.82 6.09
N GLY A 96 -10.21 -3.48 5.75
CA GLY A 96 -10.84 -2.20 6.12
C GLY A 96 -10.84 -1.93 7.63
N GLU A 97 -10.78 -2.97 8.44
CA GLU A 97 -10.67 -2.94 9.91
C GLU A 97 -9.31 -2.44 10.46
N GLY A 98 -8.36 -2.07 9.60
CA GLY A 98 -7.06 -1.54 10.01
C GLY A 98 -7.17 -0.25 10.85
N GLY A 99 -6.29 -0.07 11.84
CA GLY A 99 -6.29 1.11 12.72
C GLY A 99 -5.61 2.35 12.14
N THR A 100 -5.78 3.50 12.80
CA THR A 100 -5.10 4.76 12.48
C THR A 100 -5.07 5.73 13.66
N GLY A 101 -4.00 6.51 13.77
CA GLY A 101 -3.89 7.55 14.81
C GLY A 101 -4.60 8.88 14.45
N ALA A 102 -5.03 9.04 13.19
CA ALA A 102 -5.80 10.19 12.72
C ALA A 102 -6.49 9.90 11.38
N THR A 103 -7.82 9.91 11.37
CA THR A 103 -8.67 9.83 10.18
C THR A 103 -10.05 10.44 10.44
N PHE A 104 -10.83 10.63 9.38
CA PHE A 104 -12.26 10.91 9.49
C PHE A 104 -13.03 9.61 9.71
N GLN A 105 -14.03 9.64 10.59
CA GLN A 105 -14.80 8.45 10.98
C GLN A 105 -15.45 7.77 9.77
N GLU A 106 -15.95 8.57 8.82
CA GLU A 106 -16.60 8.08 7.60
C GLU A 106 -15.64 7.27 6.71
N LEU A 107 -14.35 7.60 6.70
CA LEU A 107 -13.35 6.82 5.98
C LEU A 107 -13.05 5.51 6.72
N GLN A 108 -12.98 5.55 8.05
CA GLN A 108 -12.70 4.36 8.84
C GLN A 108 -13.79 3.30 8.71
N ASP A 109 -15.05 3.73 8.61
CA ASP A 109 -16.19 2.82 8.57
C ASP A 109 -16.55 2.34 7.15
N GLY A 110 -15.97 2.96 6.11
CA GLY A 110 -16.48 2.85 4.74
C GLY A 110 -15.52 2.33 3.66
N VAL A 111 -14.23 2.13 3.95
CA VAL A 111 -13.23 1.82 2.92
C VAL A 111 -12.57 0.45 3.08
N GLY A 112 -12.41 -0.24 1.94
CA GLY A 112 -11.75 -1.53 1.85
C GLY A 112 -12.65 -2.71 2.21
N LEU A 113 -12.31 -3.88 1.65
CA LEU A 113 -12.93 -5.14 2.03
C LEU A 113 -12.38 -5.61 3.40
N PRO A 114 -13.18 -6.37 4.18
CA PRO A 114 -12.68 -7.05 5.36
C PRO A 114 -11.49 -7.96 5.03
N LEU A 115 -10.51 -8.09 5.93
CA LEU A 115 -9.30 -8.88 5.68
C LEU A 115 -9.63 -10.34 5.32
N LEU A 116 -10.61 -10.91 6.01
CA LEU A 116 -11.06 -12.29 5.81
C LEU A 116 -11.59 -12.53 4.38
N THR A 117 -12.04 -11.48 3.69
CA THR A 117 -12.46 -11.51 2.30
C THR A 117 -11.31 -11.15 1.36
N ALA A 118 -10.54 -10.11 1.70
CA ALA A 118 -9.45 -9.59 0.88
C ALA A 118 -8.31 -10.61 0.69
N LEU A 119 -7.95 -11.34 1.75
CA LEU A 119 -6.81 -12.25 1.74
C LEU A 119 -7.01 -13.45 0.78
N PRO A 120 -8.15 -14.17 0.80
CA PRO A 120 -8.44 -15.21 -0.20
C PRO A 120 -8.46 -14.69 -1.63
N ILE A 121 -8.95 -13.46 -1.86
CA ILE A 121 -8.95 -12.84 -3.20
C ILE A 121 -7.53 -12.70 -3.73
N VAL A 122 -6.62 -12.16 -2.92
CA VAL A 122 -5.21 -11.95 -3.32
C VAL A 122 -4.50 -13.29 -3.52
N SER A 123 -4.61 -14.22 -2.57
CA SER A 123 -3.97 -15.55 -2.71
C SER A 123 -4.51 -16.31 -3.91
N GLY A 124 -5.84 -16.36 -4.06
CA GLY A 124 -6.50 -17.07 -5.15
C GLY A 124 -6.18 -16.47 -6.52
N MET A 125 -5.99 -15.15 -6.63
CA MET A 125 -5.57 -14.53 -7.88
C MET A 125 -4.14 -14.91 -8.24
N LEU A 126 -3.21 -14.89 -7.27
CA LEU A 126 -1.84 -15.33 -7.51
C LEU A 126 -1.78 -16.82 -7.89
N GLU A 127 -2.63 -17.66 -7.29
CA GLU A 127 -2.77 -19.09 -7.64
C GLU A 127 -3.32 -19.27 -9.06
N LYS A 128 -4.37 -18.53 -9.43
CA LYS A 128 -4.99 -18.55 -10.76
C LYS A 128 -3.97 -18.27 -11.87
N TYR A 129 -3.01 -17.38 -11.61
CA TYR A 129 -1.95 -17.01 -12.56
C TYR A 129 -0.65 -17.81 -12.39
N GLY A 130 -0.62 -18.79 -11.48
CA GLY A 130 0.53 -19.68 -11.31
C GLY A 130 1.77 -19.01 -10.71
N VAL A 131 1.61 -17.91 -9.96
CA VAL A 131 2.72 -17.11 -9.40
C VAL A 131 2.67 -16.99 -7.87
N ARG A 132 1.83 -17.80 -7.24
CA ARG A 132 1.64 -17.81 -5.78
C ARG A 132 2.92 -18.09 -5.00
N ASP A 133 3.79 -18.92 -5.52
CA ASP A 133 5.08 -19.29 -4.93
C ASP A 133 6.13 -18.18 -5.01
N ARG A 134 5.98 -17.24 -5.96
CA ARG A 134 6.90 -16.10 -6.17
C ARG A 134 6.71 -14.96 -5.18
N VAL A 135 5.55 -14.87 -4.52
CA VAL A 135 5.18 -13.72 -3.67
C VAL A 135 4.77 -14.18 -2.27
N LYS A 136 5.37 -13.60 -1.23
CA LYS A 136 4.90 -13.81 0.16
C LYS A 136 3.71 -12.89 0.46
N ILE A 137 2.77 -13.36 1.27
CA ILE A 137 1.62 -12.54 1.69
C ILE A 137 1.71 -12.34 3.20
N PHE A 138 1.60 -11.09 3.63
CA PHE A 138 1.41 -10.70 5.03
C PHE A 138 0.02 -10.10 5.21
N ALA A 139 -0.56 -10.29 6.38
CA ALA A 139 -1.89 -9.83 6.76
C ALA A 139 -1.86 -9.40 8.23
#